data_AF-X0SUT6-F1
#
_entry.id   AF-X0SUT6-F1
#
_cell.length_a   1.000
_cell.length_b   1.000
_cell.length_c   1.000
_cell.angle_alpha   90.00
_cell.angle_beta   90.00
_cell.angle_gamma   90.00
#
_symmetry.space_group_name_H-M   'P 1'
#
loop_
_entity.id
_entity.type
_entity.pdbx_description
1 polymer ?
#
loop_
_entity_poly.entity_id
_entity_poly.type
_entity_poly.pdbx_seq_one_letter_code
_entity_poly.pdbx_strand_id
1 'polypeptide(L)'
;TKAETGHDEAITIDQMKNLVGEALTREIMEKSLAVYEYAAQYALSRGIIVADTKMEFGMVRDKLILIDELLTPDSSRFWDVETYSPGKPQPSFDKQPLRDWLVSSGWNKEPPAPELPPEIVQDTARRYREAYRRLTGKEL
;
A
#
# COMPACT_ATOMS: atom_id res chain seq x y z
N THR A 1 9.16 -8.28 8.28
CA THR A 1 9.86 -9.42 7.66
C THR A 1 8.94 -10.01 6.63
N LYS A 2 9.42 -10.73 5.62
CA LYS A 2 8.56 -11.48 4.71
C LYS A 2 8.35 -12.87 5.31
N ALA A 3 7.21 -13.10 5.93
CA ALA A 3 6.93 -14.38 6.57
C ALA A 3 6.52 -15.43 5.52
N GLU A 4 7.10 -16.65 5.58
CA GLU A 4 6.64 -17.76 4.73
C GLU A 4 5.26 -18.28 5.19
N THR A 5 4.95 -18.13 6.48
CA THR A 5 3.65 -18.42 7.09
C THR A 5 3.39 -17.42 8.21
N GLY A 6 2.13 -16.97 8.36
CA GLY A 6 1.76 -15.95 9.36
C GLY A 6 1.82 -14.51 8.83
N HIS A 7 1.91 -13.54 9.75
CA HIS A 7 1.95 -12.11 9.41
C HIS A 7 3.38 -11.58 9.39
N ASP A 8 3.62 -10.57 8.56
CA ASP A 8 4.89 -9.84 8.53
C ASP A 8 5.11 -9.07 9.84
N GLU A 9 6.33 -9.18 10.40
CA GLU A 9 6.70 -8.49 11.64
C GLU A 9 7.50 -7.22 11.37
N ALA A 10 7.22 -6.15 12.12
CA ALA A 10 8.05 -4.94 12.06
C ALA A 10 9.46 -5.26 12.59
N ILE A 11 10.49 -4.83 11.86
CA ILE A 11 11.89 -4.99 12.27
C ILE A 11 12.58 -3.63 12.33
N THR A 12 13.58 -3.55 13.20
CA THR A 12 14.47 -2.39 13.28
C THR A 12 15.48 -2.40 12.15
N ILE A 13 16.09 -1.24 11.89
CA ILE A 13 17.19 -1.10 10.92
C ILE A 13 18.35 -2.03 11.29
N ASP A 14 18.69 -2.17 12.57
CA ASP A 14 19.80 -3.04 12.99
C ASP A 14 19.51 -4.52 12.76
N GLN A 15 18.25 -4.95 12.95
CA GLN A 15 17.83 -6.29 12.56
C GLN A 15 17.96 -6.48 11.05
N MET A 16 17.58 -5.50 10.24
CA MET A 16 17.74 -5.55 8.78
C MET A 16 19.23 -5.63 8.38
N LYS A 17 20.12 -4.84 9.00
CA LYS A 17 21.57 -4.92 8.78
C LYS A 17 22.13 -6.31 9.07
N ASN A 18 21.64 -6.95 10.13
CA ASN A 18 22.05 -8.32 10.47
C ASN A 18 21.55 -9.35 9.45
N LEU A 19 20.41 -9.10 8.80
CA LEU A 19 19.82 -10.01 7.81
C LEU A 19 20.46 -9.89 6.42
N VAL A 20 20.68 -8.67 5.94
CA VAL A 20 21.08 -8.42 4.54
C VAL A 20 22.40 -7.66 4.40
N GLY A 21 23.03 -7.27 5.51
CA GLY A 21 24.26 -6.48 5.54
C GLY A 21 24.03 -4.97 5.51
N GLU A 22 25.01 -4.21 6.00
CA GLU A 22 24.89 -2.76 6.14
C GLU A 22 24.78 -2.04 4.79
N ALA A 23 25.62 -2.42 3.81
CA ALA A 23 25.65 -1.78 2.51
C ALA A 23 24.30 -1.91 1.78
N LEU A 24 23.74 -3.13 1.77
CA LEU A 24 22.46 -3.39 1.12
C LEU A 24 21.29 -2.77 1.87
N THR A 25 21.32 -2.75 3.21
CA THR A 25 20.33 -2.04 4.03
C THR A 25 20.28 -0.56 3.67
N ARG A 26 21.45 0.08 3.55
CA ARG A 26 21.56 1.49 3.18
C ARG A 26 20.99 1.74 1.78
N GLU A 27 21.36 0.91 0.80
CA GLU A 27 20.86 1.04 -0.57
C GLU A 27 19.33 0.89 -0.63
N ILE A 28 18.75 -0.11 0.05
CA ILE A 28 17.29 -0.31 0.09
C ILE A 28 16.60 0.92 0.69
N MET A 29 17.12 1.46 1.81
CA MET A 29 16.54 2.65 2.44
C MET A 29 16.58 3.87 1.51
N GLU A 30 17.74 4.15 0.92
CA GLU A 30 17.92 5.27 -0.01
C GLU A 30 16.97 5.17 -1.22
N LYS A 31 16.87 3.98 -1.84
CA LYS A 31 15.98 3.76 -2.98
C LYS A 31 14.50 3.84 -2.58
N SER A 32 14.12 3.26 -1.45
CA SER A 32 12.72 3.26 -0.99
C SER A 32 12.23 4.67 -0.70
N LEU A 33 13.05 5.48 -0.01
CA LEU A 33 12.71 6.87 0.28
C LEU A 33 12.65 7.72 -0.99
N ALA A 34 13.61 7.58 -1.91
CA ALA A 34 13.60 8.33 -3.17
C ALA A 34 12.35 8.04 -4.02
N VAL A 35 11.96 6.76 -4.13
CA VAL A 35 10.74 6.37 -4.85
C VAL A 35 9.49 6.90 -4.15
N TYR A 36 9.41 6.77 -2.83
CA TYR A 36 8.27 7.26 -2.04
C TYR A 36 8.12 8.78 -2.16
N GLU A 37 9.19 9.55 -1.98
CA GLU A 37 9.16 11.01 -2.04
C GLU A 37 8.68 11.51 -3.41
N TYR A 38 9.24 10.94 -4.49
CA TYR A 38 8.82 11.29 -5.85
C TYR A 38 7.33 10.98 -6.07
N ALA A 39 6.90 9.78 -5.69
CA ALA A 39 5.52 9.35 -5.86
C ALA A 39 4.52 10.14 -5.02
N ALA A 40 4.86 10.40 -3.75
CA ALA A 40 4.03 11.18 -2.84
C ALA A 40 3.86 12.61 -3.34
N GLN A 41 4.93 13.25 -3.82
CA GLN A 41 4.85 14.59 -4.43
C GLN A 41 3.98 14.60 -5.69
N TYR A 42 4.17 13.60 -6.57
CA TYR A 42 3.36 13.48 -7.77
C TYR A 42 1.88 13.26 -7.44
N ALA A 43 1.56 12.32 -6.57
CA ALA A 43 0.18 12.02 -6.15
C ALA A 43 -0.48 13.22 -5.46
N LEU A 44 0.29 13.97 -4.66
CA LEU A 44 -0.21 15.17 -3.98
C LEU A 44 -0.63 16.24 -5.00
N SER A 45 0.12 16.41 -6.09
CA SER A 45 -0.27 17.29 -7.20
C SER A 45 -1.56 16.86 -7.91
N ARG A 46 -2.01 15.62 -7.69
CA ARG A 46 -3.26 15.03 -8.20
C ARG A 46 -4.36 14.94 -7.13
N GLY A 47 -4.18 15.57 -5.97
CA GLY A 47 -5.15 15.57 -4.87
C GLY A 47 -5.19 14.27 -4.07
N ILE A 48 -4.12 13.47 -4.10
CA ILE A 48 -4.00 12.21 -3.35
C ILE A 48 -2.80 12.27 -2.41
N ILE A 49 -3.02 11.95 -1.13
CA ILE A 49 -1.95 11.73 -0.16
C ILE A 49 -1.61 10.24 -0.16
N VAL A 50 -0.33 9.91 -0.38
CA VAL A 50 0.20 8.56 -0.14
C VAL A 50 0.67 8.52 1.31
N ALA A 51 -0.08 7.86 2.18
CA ALA A 51 0.23 7.82 3.62
C ALA A 51 1.39 6.85 3.92
N ASP A 52 1.40 5.71 3.23
CA ASP A 52 2.44 4.70 3.27
C ASP A 52 2.35 3.79 2.03
N THR A 53 3.41 3.04 1.77
CA THR A 53 3.48 2.05 0.69
C THR A 53 4.42 0.92 1.05
N LYS A 54 4.15 -0.28 0.54
CA LYS A 54 5.03 -1.45 0.60
C LYS A 54 5.74 -1.61 -0.74
N MET A 55 7.07 -1.71 -0.70
CA MET A 55 7.90 -2.03 -1.87
C MET A 55 8.58 -3.38 -1.66
N GLU A 56 8.72 -4.15 -2.73
CA GLU A 56 9.55 -5.34 -2.73
C GLU A 56 10.77 -5.14 -3.62
N PHE A 57 11.92 -5.59 -3.14
CA PHE A 57 13.16 -5.57 -3.88
C PHE A 57 13.69 -6.99 -4.07
N GLY A 58 14.25 -7.24 -5.25
CA GLY A 58 14.95 -8.47 -5.60
C GLY A 58 16.40 -8.20 -5.98
N MET A 59 17.18 -9.27 -6.13
CA MET A 59 18.56 -9.20 -6.60
C MET A 59 18.69 -9.91 -7.94
N VAL A 60 19.28 -9.25 -8.93
CA VAL A 60 19.63 -9.86 -10.22
C VAL A 60 21.06 -9.49 -10.56
N ARG A 61 21.95 -10.49 -10.64
CA ARG A 61 23.38 -10.30 -10.93
C ARG A 61 24.02 -9.22 -10.03
N ASP A 62 23.81 -9.36 -8.73
CA ASP A 62 24.28 -8.44 -7.68
C ASP A 62 23.75 -7.00 -7.76
N LYS A 63 22.68 -6.77 -8.55
CA LYS A 63 21.99 -5.48 -8.59
C LYS A 63 20.66 -5.57 -7.88
N LEU A 64 20.40 -4.58 -7.03
CA LEU A 64 19.10 -4.36 -6.43
C LEU A 64 18.11 -3.89 -7.51
N ILE A 65 16.98 -4.59 -7.62
CA ILE A 65 15.90 -4.25 -8.53
C ILE A 65 14.60 -4.10 -7.76
N LEU A 66 13.75 -3.17 -8.19
CA LEU A 66 12.38 -3.08 -7.72
C LEU A 66 11.56 -4.17 -8.41
N ILE A 67 10.76 -4.90 -7.65
CA ILE A 67 9.89 -5.98 -8.12
C ILE A 67 8.47 -5.76 -7.59
N ASP A 68 7.59 -6.75 -7.82
CA ASP A 68 6.18 -6.72 -7.41
C ASP A 68 5.41 -5.54 -8.04
N GLU A 69 4.17 -5.34 -7.60
CA GLU A 69 3.44 -4.10 -7.85
C GLU A 69 4.03 -2.92 -7.05
N LEU A 70 3.81 -1.71 -7.56
CA LEU A 70 4.30 -0.48 -6.95
C LEU A 70 3.20 0.58 -6.96
N LEU A 71 2.96 1.22 -5.81
CA LEU A 71 2.08 2.39 -5.69
C LEU A 71 0.68 2.13 -6.26
N THR A 72 0.14 0.95 -5.94
CA THR A 72 -1.24 0.56 -6.19
C THR A 72 -2.07 0.75 -4.90
N PRO A 73 -3.41 0.80 -4.98
CA PRO A 73 -4.27 0.81 -3.79
C PRO A 73 -4.19 -0.49 -2.95
N ASP A 74 -3.53 -1.53 -3.46
CA ASP A 74 -3.29 -2.78 -2.73
C ASP A 74 -2.03 -2.71 -1.87
N SER A 75 -0.99 -2.09 -2.43
CA SER A 75 0.33 -1.91 -1.80
C SER A 75 0.44 -0.63 -0.98
N SER A 76 -0.51 0.30 -1.11
CA SER A 76 -0.40 1.67 -0.57
C SER A 76 -1.72 2.20 -0.02
N ARG A 77 -1.64 3.07 1.00
CA ARG A 77 -2.80 3.80 1.54
C ARG A 77 -2.92 5.16 0.86
N PHE A 78 -4.03 5.37 0.17
CA PHE A 78 -4.30 6.61 -0.58
C PHE A 78 -5.45 7.38 0.05
N TRP A 79 -5.19 8.61 0.51
CA TRP A 79 -6.20 9.48 1.09
C TRP A 79 -6.54 10.66 0.17
N ASP A 80 -7.79 11.09 0.20
CA ASP A 80 -8.21 12.30 -0.52
C ASP A 80 -7.78 13.55 0.25
N VAL A 81 -7.02 14.44 -0.40
CA VAL A 81 -6.59 15.72 0.19
C VAL A 81 -7.78 16.54 0.67
N GLU A 82 -8.92 16.50 -0.04
CA GLU A 82 -10.10 17.32 0.29
C GLU A 82 -10.78 16.86 1.59
N THR A 83 -10.66 15.59 1.95
CA THR A 83 -11.34 15.01 3.10
C THR A 83 -10.40 14.66 4.26
N TYR A 84 -9.09 14.75 4.03
CA TYR A 84 -8.06 14.49 5.02
C TYR A 84 -8.19 15.43 6.23
N SER A 85 -8.15 14.86 7.43
CA SER A 85 -8.06 15.64 8.65
C SER A 85 -7.43 14.81 9.78
N PRO A 86 -6.36 15.31 10.43
CA PRO A 86 -5.63 14.53 11.43
C PRO A 86 -6.48 14.21 12.68
N GLY A 87 -6.11 13.14 13.39
CA GLY A 87 -6.77 12.73 14.64
C GLY A 87 -7.99 11.83 14.47
N LYS A 88 -8.29 11.37 13.26
CA LYS A 88 -9.38 10.42 12.95
C LYS A 88 -8.98 9.41 11.87
N PRO A 89 -9.75 8.34 11.63
CA PRO A 89 -9.61 7.53 10.42
C PRO A 89 -9.83 8.37 9.15
N GLN A 90 -9.05 8.10 8.10
CA GLN A 90 -9.11 8.84 6.84
C GLN A 90 -9.94 8.07 5.80
N PRO A 91 -10.81 8.75 5.03
CA PRO A 91 -11.42 8.13 3.85
C PRO A 91 -10.33 7.71 2.86
N SER A 92 -10.28 6.41 2.56
CA SER A 92 -9.25 5.86 1.69
C SER A 92 -9.79 5.44 0.33
N PHE A 93 -8.98 5.61 -0.72
CA PHE A 93 -9.25 5.05 -2.05
C PHE A 93 -8.93 3.55 -2.14
N ASP A 94 -8.45 2.95 -1.05
CA ASP A 94 -8.07 1.55 -0.96
C ASP A 94 -9.20 0.64 -0.44
N LYS A 95 -8.81 -0.57 -0.02
CA LYS A 95 -9.66 -1.64 0.52
C LYS A 95 -10.41 -1.30 1.81
N GLN A 96 -10.34 -0.09 2.34
CA GLN A 96 -10.98 0.25 3.61
C GLN A 96 -12.48 -0.09 3.70
N PRO A 97 -13.34 0.20 2.70
CA PRO A 97 -14.77 -0.18 2.76
C PRO A 97 -15.00 -1.69 2.83
N LEU A 98 -14.19 -2.46 2.10
CA LEU A 98 -14.21 -3.92 2.14
C LEU A 98 -13.82 -4.41 3.54
N ARG A 99 -12.76 -3.84 4.13
CA ARG A 99 -12.31 -4.17 5.49
C ARG A 99 -13.38 -3.84 6.52
N ASP A 100 -13.98 -2.65 6.44
CA ASP A 100 -15.04 -2.21 7.33
C ASP A 100 -16.27 -3.11 7.23
N TRP A 101 -16.66 -3.48 6.01
CA TRP A 101 -17.76 -4.40 5.77
C TRP A 101 -17.49 -5.79 6.38
N LEU A 102 -16.30 -6.37 6.13
CA LEU A 102 -15.91 -7.68 6.70
C LEU A 102 -15.88 -7.69 8.23
N VAL A 103 -15.49 -6.58 8.86
CA VAL A 103 -15.55 -6.43 10.32
C VAL A 103 -17.01 -6.35 10.79
N SER A 104 -17.84 -5.58 10.09
CA SER A 104 -19.25 -5.41 10.42
C SER A 104 -20.11 -6.66 10.17
N SER A 105 -19.68 -7.54 9.27
CA SER A 105 -20.42 -8.76 8.91
C SER A 105 -20.37 -9.84 9.99
N GLY A 106 -19.61 -9.63 11.07
CA GLY A 106 -19.41 -10.61 12.13
C GLY A 106 -18.47 -11.76 11.74
N TRP A 107 -17.70 -11.62 10.66
CA TRP A 107 -16.75 -12.63 10.23
C TRP A 107 -15.60 -12.75 11.24
N ASN A 108 -15.30 -13.98 11.66
CA ASN A 108 -14.24 -14.29 12.61
C ASN A 108 -12.82 -14.22 12.02
N LYS A 109 -12.68 -13.81 10.75
CA LYS A 109 -11.43 -13.75 9.98
C LYS A 109 -10.83 -15.12 9.63
N GLU A 110 -11.59 -16.20 9.80
CA GLU A 110 -11.20 -17.55 9.40
C GLU A 110 -11.89 -17.95 8.10
N PRO A 111 -11.20 -18.64 7.16
CA PRO A 111 -11.84 -19.13 5.95
C PRO A 111 -13.02 -20.10 6.21
N PRO A 112 -14.06 -20.07 5.36
CA PRO A 112 -14.26 -19.16 4.23
C PRO A 112 -14.76 -17.78 4.67
N ALA A 113 -14.34 -16.74 3.95
CA ALA A 113 -14.92 -15.41 4.09
C ALA A 113 -16.35 -15.38 3.54
N PRO A 114 -17.23 -14.52 4.08
CA PRO A 114 -18.58 -14.34 3.53
C PRO A 114 -18.52 -13.74 2.11
N GLU A 115 -19.53 -14.05 1.31
CA GLU A 115 -19.68 -13.48 -0.02
C GLU A 115 -19.93 -11.97 0.07
N LEU A 116 -19.23 -11.20 -0.76
CA LEU A 116 -19.33 -9.75 -0.77
C LEU A 116 -20.62 -9.30 -1.48
N PRO A 117 -21.42 -8.41 -0.86
CA PRO A 117 -22.56 -7.82 -1.52
C PRO A 117 -22.12 -7.04 -2.78
N PRO A 118 -22.92 -7.07 -3.87
CA PRO A 118 -22.59 -6.39 -5.11
C PRO A 118 -22.25 -4.91 -4.94
N GLU A 119 -22.90 -4.21 -4.01
CA GLU A 119 -22.66 -2.81 -3.70
C GLU A 119 -21.24 -2.56 -3.16
N ILE A 120 -20.72 -3.44 -2.31
CA ILE A 120 -19.35 -3.34 -1.76
C ILE A 120 -18.32 -3.57 -2.87
N VAL A 121 -18.60 -4.52 -3.76
CA VAL A 121 -17.75 -4.80 -4.93
C VAL A 121 -17.72 -3.59 -5.87
N GLN A 122 -18.88 -3.02 -6.19
CA GLN A 122 -19.00 -1.85 -7.06
C GLN A 122 -18.34 -0.61 -6.45
N ASP A 123 -18.53 -0.36 -5.16
CA ASP A 123 -17.92 0.77 -4.45
C ASP A 123 -16.40 0.65 -4.38
N THR A 124 -15.89 -0.57 -4.12
CA THR A 124 -14.45 -0.83 -4.15
C THR A 124 -13.91 -0.58 -5.55
N ALA A 125 -14.52 -1.14 -6.59
CA ALA A 125 -14.09 -0.95 -7.97
C ALA A 125 -14.11 0.53 -8.41
N ARG A 126 -15.12 1.29 -7.99
CA ARG A 126 -15.23 2.73 -8.27
C ARG A 126 -14.07 3.52 -7.65
N ARG A 127 -13.64 3.19 -6.42
CA ARG A 127 -12.51 3.85 -5.77
C ARG A 127 -11.18 3.57 -6.47
N TYR A 128 -10.98 2.34 -6.93
CA TYR A 128 -9.78 1.97 -7.70
C TYR A 128 -9.72 2.71 -9.03
N ARG A 129 -10.84 2.79 -9.77
CA ARG A 129 -10.92 3.56 -11.00
C ARG A 129 -10.68 5.06 -10.76
N GLU A 130 -11.21 5.60 -9.67
CA GLU A 130 -11.00 7.01 -9.33
C GLU A 130 -9.53 7.32 -9.02
N ALA A 131 -8.87 6.47 -8.22
CA ALA A 131 -7.45 6.61 -7.94
C ALA A 131 -6.62 6.52 -9.24
N TYR A 132 -6.91 5.54 -10.10
CA TYR A 132 -6.26 5.40 -11.40
C TYR A 132 -6.46 6.66 -12.26
N ARG A 133 -7.69 7.14 -12.37
CA ARG A 133 -8.05 8.32 -13.16
C ARG A 133 -7.35 9.57 -12.70
N ARG A 134 -7.31 9.84 -11.38
CA ARG A 134 -6.61 11.00 -10.82
C ARG A 134 -5.10 10.92 -11.04
N LEU A 135 -4.50 9.76 -10.78
CA LEU A 135 -3.05 9.59 -10.88
C LEU A 135 -2.56 9.60 -12.33
N THR A 136 -3.32 9.03 -13.27
CA THR A 136 -2.87 8.85 -14.66
C THR A 136 -3.48 9.85 -15.63
N GLY A 137 -4.60 10.49 -15.28
CA GLY A 137 -5.39 11.33 -16.17
C GLY A 137 -6.17 10.54 -17.24
N LYS A 138 -6.35 9.23 -17.08
CA LYS A 138 -7.00 8.33 -18.05
C LYS A 138 -8.19 7.59 -17.45
N GLU A 139 -9.14 7.20 -18.30
CA GLU A 139 -10.23 6.28 -17.95
C GLU A 139 -9.80 4.82 -18.17
N LEU A 140 -10.42 3.89 -17.44
CA LEU A 140 -10.10 2.46 -17.44
C LEU A 140 -11.30 1.59 -17.84
#